data_AF-A0A3B9SF84-F1
#
_entry.id   AF-A0A3B9SF84-F1
#
_cell.length_a   1.000
_cell.length_b   1.000
_cell.length_c   1.000
_cell.angle_alpha   90.00
_cell.angle_beta   90.00
_cell.angle_gamma   90.00
#
_symmetry.space_group_name_H-M   'P 1'
#
loop_
_entity.id
_entity.type
_entity.pdbx_description
1 polymer ?
#
loop_
_entity_poly.entity_id
_entity_poly.type
_entity_poly.pdbx_seq_one_letter_code
_entity_poly.pdbx_strand_id
1 'polypeptide(L)'
;LRNMFKANPDVYDGILIDCKGEAFSASTEFVDGVEKTVHPDMSVKAEKLNTQSATPLKEATEVSQEVKAAVIDYCKANDEIKKAYILQTVRQGENKPTPVYILDFDDKTHTKTLFDGLAAAIKKALKQGETIGMMPAYDKFASVAVENSTPVYVKE
;
A
#
# COMPACT_ATOMS: atom_id res chain seq x y z
N LEU A 1 27.29 27.05 -2.65
CA LEU A 1 27.54 25.81 -1.88
C LEU A 1 28.46 26.04 -0.66
N ARG A 2 28.29 27.14 0.07
CA ARG A 2 29.01 27.38 1.32
C ARG A 2 28.10 28.20 2.23
N ASN A 3 27.26 27.49 2.98
CA ASN A 3 26.83 27.89 4.31
C ASN A 3 26.82 26.60 5.10
N MET A 4 28.02 26.24 5.54
CA MET A 4 28.27 25.17 6.49
C MET A 4 27.50 25.48 7.76
N PHE A 5 26.66 24.54 8.17
CA PHE A 5 26.13 24.44 9.51
C PHE A 5 27.30 24.58 10.50
N LYS A 6 27.36 25.70 11.23
CA LYS A 6 28.21 25.80 12.40
C LYS A 6 27.53 24.97 13.48
N ALA A 7 27.97 23.72 13.60
CA ALA A 7 27.62 22.84 14.69
C ALA A 7 28.00 23.51 16.03
N ASN A 8 27.01 23.66 16.90
CA ASN A 8 27.24 24.01 18.29
C ASN A 8 27.61 22.71 19.02
N PRO A 9 28.81 22.56 19.59
CA PRO A 9 29.35 21.26 20.00
C PRO A 9 28.63 20.59 21.19
N ASP A 10 27.71 21.30 21.86
CA ASP A 10 27.10 20.85 23.12
C ASP A 10 25.62 20.43 23.02
N VAL A 11 25.07 20.22 21.82
CA VAL A 11 23.66 19.82 21.63
C VAL A 11 23.54 18.69 20.61
N TYR A 12 23.93 17.48 21.03
CA TYR A 12 23.69 16.25 20.27
C TYR A 12 22.97 15.26 21.16
N ASP A 13 21.80 14.78 20.71
CA ASP A 13 20.91 13.94 21.51
C ASP A 13 20.97 12.45 21.08
N GLY A 14 21.64 12.13 19.96
CA GLY A 14 21.68 10.77 19.42
C GLY A 14 22.86 10.48 18.49
N ILE A 15 23.07 9.19 18.23
CA ILE A 15 24.12 8.65 17.35
C ILE A 15 23.43 7.93 16.18
N LEU A 16 23.83 8.25 14.95
CA LEU A 16 23.44 7.53 13.73
C LEU A 16 24.61 6.69 13.23
N ILE A 17 24.33 5.46 12.78
CA ILE A 17 25.30 4.57 12.16
C ILE A 17 24.91 4.40 10.69
N ASP A 18 25.83 4.72 9.79
CA ASP A 18 25.58 4.58 8.36
C ASP A 18 25.64 3.11 7.90
N CYS A 19 25.27 2.85 6.64
CA CYS A 19 25.28 1.50 6.08
C CYS A 19 26.69 0.89 5.88
N LYS A 20 27.75 1.64 6.16
CA LYS A 20 29.15 1.20 6.16
C LYS A 20 29.70 1.00 7.57
N GLY A 21 28.89 1.26 8.61
CA GLY A 21 29.26 1.10 10.01
C GLY A 21 29.96 2.32 10.61
N GLU A 22 29.94 3.47 9.94
CA GLU A 22 30.51 4.71 10.45
C GLU A 22 29.50 5.45 11.34
N ALA A 23 29.93 5.87 12.52
CA ALA A 23 29.09 6.53 13.51
C ALA A 23 29.24 8.07 13.47
N PHE A 24 28.12 8.78 13.46
CA PHE A 24 28.06 10.25 13.48
C PHE A 24 27.04 10.74 14.50
N SER A 25 27.35 11.84 15.20
CA SER A 25 26.44 12.50 16.12
C SER A 25 25.45 13.38 15.37
N ALA A 26 24.16 13.27 15.68
CA ALA A 26 23.09 14.03 15.06
C ALA A 26 22.24 14.76 16.10
N SER A 27 21.68 15.90 15.72
CA SER A 27 20.72 16.64 16.55
C SER A 27 19.33 16.01 16.44
N THR A 28 18.49 16.15 17.47
CA THR A 28 17.09 15.68 17.44
C THR A 28 16.32 16.24 16.25
N GLU A 29 16.53 17.51 15.89
CA GLU A 29 15.87 18.14 14.73
C GLU A 29 16.21 17.46 13.40
N PHE A 30 17.44 16.94 13.26
CA PHE A 30 17.86 16.18 12.08
C PHE A 30 17.27 14.77 12.10
N VAL A 31 17.27 14.10 13.26
CA VAL A 31 16.65 12.78 13.42
C VAL A 31 15.15 12.86 13.11
N ASP A 32 14.44 13.84 13.66
CA ASP A 32 13.02 14.09 13.38
C ASP A 32 12.77 14.42 11.90
N GLY A 33 13.69 15.16 11.27
CA GLY A 33 13.63 15.45 9.84
C GLY A 33 13.81 14.19 9.00
N VAL A 34 14.72 13.30 9.40
CA VAL A 34 14.93 11.99 8.77
C VAL A 34 13.73 11.08 9.02
N GLU A 35 13.18 10.97 10.23
CA GLU A 35 11.97 10.17 10.51
C GLU A 35 10.77 10.65 9.67
N LYS A 36 10.62 11.97 9.47
CA LYS A 36 9.58 12.53 8.60
C LYS A 36 9.81 12.26 7.11
N THR A 37 11.05 12.04 6.69
CA THR A 37 11.43 11.85 5.28
C THR A 37 11.64 10.38 4.91
N VAL A 38 12.01 9.55 5.88
CA VAL A 38 12.32 8.14 5.77
C VAL A 38 11.18 7.38 6.43
N HIS A 39 10.15 7.10 5.63
CA HIS A 39 9.32 5.92 5.85
C HIS A 39 9.85 4.80 4.94
N PRO A 40 10.62 3.84 5.47
CA PRO A 40 10.98 2.62 4.75
C PRO A 40 9.98 1.54 5.14
N ASP A 41 8.86 1.53 4.42
CA ASP A 41 7.98 0.39 4.14
C ASP A 41 6.59 0.95 3.88
N MET A 42 6.15 0.82 2.63
CA MET A 42 4.83 1.21 2.10
C MET A 42 4.07 2.23 2.97
N SER A 43 4.19 3.52 2.63
CA SER A 43 3.14 4.45 3.04
C SER A 43 1.84 3.97 2.38
N VAL A 44 0.95 3.34 3.14
CA VAL A 44 -0.46 3.20 2.75
C VAL A 44 -1.01 4.61 2.73
N LYS A 45 -0.77 5.33 1.64
CA LYS A 45 -1.43 6.60 1.41
C LYS A 45 -2.87 6.25 1.09
N ALA A 46 -3.78 6.70 1.95
CA ALA A 46 -5.19 6.84 1.59
C ALA A 46 -5.29 7.91 0.48
N GLU A 47 -4.86 7.58 -0.73
CA GLU A 47 -4.95 8.45 -1.88
C GLU A 47 -6.35 8.30 -2.46
N LYS A 48 -7.05 9.43 -2.59
CA LYS A 48 -8.13 9.52 -3.57
C LYS A 48 -7.47 9.25 -4.93
N LEU A 49 -7.83 8.12 -5.54
CA LEU A 49 -7.42 7.78 -6.90
C LEU A 49 -7.92 8.88 -7.84
N ASN A 50 -7.06 9.86 -8.12
CA ASN A 50 -7.23 10.77 -9.25
C ASN A 50 -6.81 9.98 -10.49
N THR A 51 -7.74 9.18 -11.01
CA THR A 51 -7.55 8.49 -12.29
C THR A 51 -7.41 9.54 -13.40
N GLN A 52 -6.59 9.26 -14.42
CA GLN A 52 -6.72 9.99 -15.68
C GLN A 52 -8.14 9.73 -16.18
N SER A 53 -9.01 10.74 -16.03
CA SER A 53 -10.27 10.90 -16.74
C SER A 53 -11.10 9.62 -16.87
N ALA A 54 -11.94 9.31 -15.88
CA ALA A 54 -13.05 8.35 -16.05
C ALA A 54 -12.67 6.96 -16.61
N THR A 55 -11.44 6.47 -16.38
CA THR A 55 -11.08 5.12 -16.81
C THR A 55 -11.63 4.12 -15.78
N PRO A 56 -12.64 3.30 -16.15
CA PRO A 56 -13.18 2.29 -15.25
C PRO A 56 -12.10 1.28 -14.86
N LEU A 57 -12.21 0.71 -13.66
CA LEU A 57 -11.39 -0.42 -13.26
C LEU A 57 -11.62 -1.56 -14.25
N LYS A 58 -10.54 -2.17 -14.72
CA LYS A 58 -10.56 -3.32 -15.64
C LYS A 58 -10.06 -4.55 -14.91
N GLU A 59 -10.38 -5.75 -15.41
CA GLU A 59 -9.77 -6.97 -14.87
C GLU A 59 -8.24 -6.88 -14.94
N ALA A 60 -7.59 -7.29 -13.86
CA ALA A 60 -6.14 -7.23 -13.78
C ALA A 60 -5.52 -8.33 -14.65
N THR A 61 -4.63 -7.95 -15.56
CA THR A 61 -3.99 -8.88 -16.50
C THR A 61 -2.61 -9.35 -16.04
N GLU A 62 -1.96 -8.60 -15.14
CA GLU A 62 -0.55 -8.79 -14.75
C GLU A 62 -0.35 -8.97 -13.24
N VAL A 63 -1.18 -9.80 -12.58
CA VAL A 63 -0.96 -10.15 -11.16
C VAL A 63 -0.30 -11.52 -11.04
N SER A 64 0.75 -11.61 -10.22
CA SER A 64 1.45 -12.86 -9.98
C SER A 64 0.53 -13.90 -9.34
N GLN A 65 0.72 -15.18 -9.69
CA GLN A 65 -0.06 -16.28 -9.11
C GLN A 65 0.16 -16.38 -7.60
N GLU A 66 1.36 -16.05 -7.11
CA GLU A 66 1.69 -16.03 -5.68
C GLU A 66 0.87 -14.98 -4.92
N VAL A 67 0.75 -13.76 -5.47
CA VAL A 67 -0.08 -12.72 -4.86
C VAL A 67 -1.55 -13.12 -4.91
N LYS A 68 -2.02 -13.66 -6.05
CA LYS A 68 -3.40 -14.14 -6.17
C LYS A 68 -3.72 -15.24 -5.14
N ALA A 69 -2.81 -16.20 -4.95
CA ALA A 69 -2.95 -17.25 -3.94
C ALA A 69 -2.99 -16.65 -2.52
N ALA A 70 -2.10 -15.72 -2.19
CA ALA A 70 -2.08 -15.06 -0.88
C ALA A 70 -3.38 -14.30 -0.58
N VAL A 71 -3.97 -13.63 -1.59
CA VAL A 71 -5.28 -12.97 -1.45
C VAL A 71 -6.36 -14.01 -1.15
N ILE A 72 -6.41 -15.11 -1.92
CA ILE A 72 -7.42 -16.17 -1.75
C ILE A 72 -7.29 -16.83 -0.38
N ASP A 73 -6.09 -17.17 0.06
CA ASP A 73 -5.85 -17.81 1.36
C ASP A 73 -6.23 -16.90 2.52
N TYR A 74 -5.91 -15.60 2.41
CA TYR A 74 -6.39 -14.61 3.37
C TYR A 74 -7.92 -14.55 3.41
N CYS A 75 -8.59 -14.53 2.26
CA CYS A 75 -10.05 -14.50 2.21
C CYS A 75 -10.68 -15.76 2.80
N LYS A 76 -10.12 -16.96 2.54
CA LYS A 76 -10.57 -18.22 3.15
C LYS A 76 -10.45 -18.24 4.67
N ALA A 77 -9.43 -17.57 5.22
CA ALA A 77 -9.19 -17.51 6.65
C ALA A 77 -10.04 -16.45 7.39
N ASN A 78 -10.71 -15.55 6.65
CA ASN A 78 -11.50 -14.47 7.24
C ASN A 78 -12.99 -14.66 6.96
N ASP A 79 -13.76 -14.88 8.02
CA ASP A 79 -15.18 -15.18 7.90
C ASP A 79 -16.04 -14.01 7.42
N GLU A 80 -15.54 -12.78 7.50
CA GLU A 80 -16.27 -11.57 7.14
C GLU A 80 -16.25 -11.28 5.63
N ILE A 81 -15.30 -11.86 4.88
CA ILE A 81 -15.11 -11.59 3.46
C ILE A 81 -16.04 -12.49 2.65
N LYS A 82 -16.95 -11.89 1.88
CA LYS A 82 -17.87 -12.60 0.98
C LYS A 82 -17.28 -12.82 -0.39
N LYS A 83 -16.64 -11.79 -0.94
CA LYS A 83 -16.03 -11.84 -2.27
C LYS A 83 -14.76 -11.01 -2.30
N ALA A 84 -13.85 -11.37 -3.17
CA ALA A 84 -12.70 -10.54 -3.50
C ALA A 84 -12.53 -10.43 -5.01
N TYR A 85 -12.06 -9.27 -5.45
CA TYR A 85 -11.79 -8.97 -6.86
C TYR A 85 -10.38 -8.38 -6.99
N ILE A 86 -9.75 -8.64 -8.13
CA ILE A 86 -8.45 -8.06 -8.47
C ILE A 86 -8.62 -7.34 -9.80
N LEU A 87 -8.73 -6.02 -9.72
CA LEU A 87 -8.87 -5.15 -10.89
C LEU A 87 -7.59 -4.34 -11.07
N GLN A 88 -7.52 -3.52 -12.11
CA GLN A 88 -6.39 -2.63 -12.35
C GLN A 88 -6.85 -1.27 -12.83
N THR A 89 -6.02 -0.26 -12.54
CA THR A 89 -6.18 1.11 -13.03
C THR A 89 -4.82 1.64 -13.47
N VAL A 90 -4.81 2.62 -14.38
CA VAL A 90 -3.60 3.35 -14.74
C VAL A 90 -3.68 4.71 -14.04
N ARG A 91 -2.76 4.95 -13.10
CA ARG A 91 -2.71 6.20 -12.34
C ARG A 91 -2.14 7.32 -13.21
N GLN A 92 -2.57 8.56 -12.93
CA GLN A 92 -2.02 9.71 -13.64
C GLN A 92 -0.53 9.85 -13.38
N GLY A 93 0.27 9.79 -14.44
CA GLY A 93 1.74 9.86 -14.35
C GLY A 93 2.43 8.50 -14.19
N GLU A 94 1.68 7.40 -14.13
CA GLU A 94 2.24 6.04 -14.17
C GLU A 94 2.08 5.43 -15.56
N ASN A 95 3.12 4.72 -16.01
CA ASN A 95 3.13 4.01 -17.29
C ASN A 95 2.70 2.55 -17.15
N LYS A 96 2.52 2.05 -15.92
CA LYS A 96 2.15 0.66 -15.63
C LYS A 96 0.78 0.60 -14.95
N PRO A 97 -0.03 -0.43 -15.23
CA PRO A 97 -1.24 -0.68 -14.47
C PRO A 97 -0.90 -0.95 -13.00
N THR A 98 -1.63 -0.31 -12.10
CA THR A 98 -1.61 -0.61 -10.67
C THR A 98 -2.76 -1.58 -10.36
N PRO A 99 -2.49 -2.76 -9.76
CA PRO A 99 -3.53 -3.66 -9.29
C PRO A 99 -4.28 -3.04 -8.11
N VAL A 100 -5.60 -3.23 -8.09
CA VAL A 100 -6.53 -2.78 -7.06
C VAL A 100 -7.27 -4.00 -6.51
N TYR A 101 -7.03 -4.30 -5.24
CA TYR A 101 -7.69 -5.38 -4.51
C TYR A 101 -8.98 -4.87 -3.90
N ILE A 102 -10.10 -5.48 -4.27
CA ILE A 102 -11.42 -5.09 -3.79
C ILE A 102 -11.98 -6.19 -2.91
N LEU A 103 -12.37 -5.84 -1.68
CA LEU A 103 -13.00 -6.77 -0.74
C LEU A 103 -14.47 -6.41 -0.54
N ASP A 104 -15.34 -7.42 -0.63
CA ASP A 104 -16.76 -7.34 -0.28
C ASP A 104 -16.99 -8.00 1.07
N PHE A 105 -17.49 -7.23 2.04
CA PHE A 105 -17.69 -7.62 3.43
C PHE A 105 -18.79 -6.76 4.06
N ASP A 106 -19.47 -7.29 5.09
CA ASP A 106 -20.68 -6.67 5.66
C ASP A 106 -20.40 -5.52 6.62
N ASP A 107 -19.40 -5.68 7.49
CA ASP A 107 -19.13 -4.72 8.56
C ASP A 107 -18.07 -3.68 8.16
N LYS A 108 -18.54 -2.46 7.90
CA LYS A 108 -17.68 -1.32 7.55
C LYS A 108 -16.78 -0.85 8.68
N THR A 109 -17.02 -1.26 9.92
CA THR A 109 -16.19 -0.88 11.07
C THR A 109 -14.86 -1.63 11.08
N HIS A 110 -14.79 -2.81 10.45
CA HIS A 110 -13.58 -3.63 10.36
C HIS A 110 -12.73 -3.37 9.13
N THR A 111 -13.11 -2.42 8.27
CA THR A 111 -12.40 -2.07 7.03
C THR A 111 -10.89 -1.96 7.22
N LYS A 112 -10.43 -1.20 8.22
CA LYS A 112 -8.99 -1.03 8.46
C LYS A 112 -8.31 -2.36 8.78
N THR A 113 -8.89 -3.14 9.70
CA THR A 113 -8.35 -4.45 10.11
C THR A 113 -8.28 -5.42 8.93
N LEU A 114 -9.32 -5.48 8.11
CA LEU A 114 -9.37 -6.35 6.94
C LEU A 114 -8.34 -5.97 5.88
N PHE A 115 -8.12 -4.68 5.64
CA PHE A 115 -7.12 -4.22 4.68
C PHE A 115 -5.68 -4.32 5.20
N ASP A 116 -5.45 -4.08 6.49
CA ASP A 116 -4.14 -4.30 7.11
C ASP A 116 -3.75 -5.78 7.06
N GLY A 117 -4.69 -6.68 7.37
CA GLY A 117 -4.49 -8.13 7.27
C GLY A 117 -4.21 -8.58 5.84
N LEU A 118 -4.96 -8.05 4.87
CA LEU A 118 -4.72 -8.33 3.45
C LEU A 118 -3.32 -7.85 3.03
N ALA A 119 -2.94 -6.63 3.41
CA ALA A 119 -1.63 -6.07 3.09
C ALA A 119 -0.49 -6.92 3.66
N ALA A 120 -0.63 -7.39 4.91
CA ALA A 120 0.32 -8.29 5.54
C ALA A 120 0.42 -9.63 4.81
N ALA A 121 -0.71 -10.20 4.36
CA ALA A 121 -0.74 -11.46 3.63
C ALA A 121 -0.01 -11.37 2.28
N ILE A 122 -0.25 -10.31 1.51
CA ILE A 122 0.35 -10.16 0.18
C ILE A 122 1.78 -9.60 0.22
N LYS A 123 2.22 -8.96 1.31
CA LYS A 123 3.56 -8.34 1.44
C LYS A 123 4.70 -9.28 1.03
N LYS A 124 4.59 -10.57 1.38
CA LYS A 124 5.64 -11.57 1.07
C LYS A 124 5.71 -11.97 -0.40
N ALA A 125 4.64 -11.75 -1.16
CA ALA A 125 4.51 -12.12 -2.56
C ALA A 125 4.67 -10.92 -3.52
N LEU A 126 4.65 -9.69 -3.01
CA LEU A 126 4.89 -8.48 -3.78
C LEU A 126 6.37 -8.30 -4.10
N LYS A 127 6.68 -7.87 -5.32
CA LYS A 127 8.06 -7.51 -5.68
C LYS A 127 8.40 -6.12 -5.14
N GLN A 128 9.69 -5.89 -4.93
CA GLN A 128 10.18 -4.60 -4.47
C GLN A 128 9.75 -3.48 -5.44
N GLY A 129 9.10 -2.45 -4.89
CA GLY A 129 8.63 -1.28 -5.65
C GLY A 129 7.30 -1.45 -6.38
N GLU A 130 6.58 -2.57 -6.19
CA GLU A 130 5.22 -2.71 -6.70
C GLU A 130 4.24 -1.86 -5.89
N THR A 131 3.48 -1.01 -6.59
CA THR A 131 2.39 -0.23 -6.02
C THR A 131 1.09 -1.02 -6.10
N ILE A 132 0.27 -0.93 -5.06
CA ILE A 132 -1.04 -1.56 -5.00
C ILE A 132 -2.12 -0.54 -4.60
N GLY A 133 -3.36 -0.83 -4.97
CA GLY A 133 -4.56 -0.17 -4.47
C GLY A 133 -5.42 -1.15 -3.69
N MET A 134 -6.19 -0.64 -2.72
CA MET A 134 -7.13 -1.43 -1.94
C MET A 134 -8.42 -0.65 -1.76
N MET A 135 -9.57 -1.29 -1.98
CA MET A 135 -10.87 -0.62 -1.89
C MET A 135 -11.96 -1.55 -1.35
N PRO A 136 -12.90 -1.07 -0.54
CA PRO A 136 -14.09 -1.84 -0.22
C PRO A 136 -15.06 -1.86 -1.40
N ALA A 137 -15.79 -2.96 -1.61
CA ALA A 137 -16.76 -3.10 -2.69
C ALA A 137 -17.93 -2.10 -2.59
N TYR A 138 -18.21 -1.57 -1.39
CA TYR A 138 -19.23 -0.54 -1.17
C TYR A 138 -18.78 0.87 -1.57
N ASP A 139 -17.51 1.08 -1.93
CA ASP A 139 -17.08 2.36 -2.50
C ASP A 139 -17.77 2.60 -3.85
N LYS A 140 -18.19 3.82 -4.14
CA LYS A 140 -18.98 4.15 -5.36
C LYS A 140 -18.27 3.76 -6.66
N PHE A 141 -16.94 3.84 -6.69
CA PHE A 141 -16.16 3.50 -7.87
C PHE A 141 -15.93 1.99 -7.97
N ALA A 142 -15.67 1.34 -6.82
CA ALA A 142 -15.53 -0.11 -6.75
C ALA A 142 -16.83 -0.84 -7.06
N SER A 143 -17.97 -0.36 -6.55
CA SER A 143 -19.28 -1.02 -6.68
C SER A 143 -19.68 -1.19 -8.14
N VAL A 144 -19.49 -0.14 -8.96
CA VAL A 144 -19.79 -0.18 -10.40
C VAL A 144 -18.84 -1.14 -11.13
N ALA A 145 -17.57 -1.18 -10.71
CA ALA A 145 -16.58 -2.03 -11.35
C ALA A 145 -16.82 -3.53 -11.07
N VAL A 146 -17.22 -3.89 -9.85
CA VAL A 146 -17.39 -5.30 -9.47
C VAL A 146 -18.66 -5.94 -10.05
N GLU A 147 -19.66 -5.15 -10.47
CA GLU A 147 -20.91 -5.65 -11.08
C GLU A 147 -20.67 -6.49 -12.35
N ASN A 148 -19.66 -6.13 -13.14
CA ASN A 148 -19.34 -6.79 -14.41
C ASN A 148 -18.01 -7.56 -14.37
N SER A 149 -17.44 -7.77 -13.19
CA SER A 149 -16.13 -8.40 -13.03
C SER A 149 -16.25 -9.78 -12.40
N THR A 150 -15.31 -10.66 -12.74
CA THR A 150 -15.25 -11.99 -12.13
C THR A 150 -14.53 -11.94 -10.78
N PRO A 151 -15.16 -12.37 -9.67
CA PRO A 151 -14.47 -12.45 -8.38
C PRO A 151 -13.36 -13.52 -8.44
N VAL A 152 -12.23 -13.24 -7.78
CA VAL A 152 -11.16 -14.22 -7.58
C VAL A 152 -11.44 -15.14 -6.40
N TYR A 153 -12.33 -14.73 -5.50
CA TYR A 153 -12.80 -15.47 -4.34
C TYR A 153 -14.29 -15.21 -4.14
N VAL A 154 -15.04 -16.26 -3.86
CA VAL A 154 -16.43 -16.22 -3.39
C VAL A 154 -16.50 -17.16 -2.21
N LYS A 155 -17.04 -16.69 -1.08
CA LYS A 155 -17.31 -17.52 0.09
C LYS A 155 -18.40 -18.53 -0.27
N GLU A 156 -18.11 -19.82 -0.04
CA GLU A 156 -19.06 -20.93 -0.20
C GLU A 156 -20.14 -20.90 0.89
#